data_AF-A0A484KAJ7-F1
#
_entry.id   AF-A0A484KAJ7-F1
#
_cell.length_a   1.000
_cell.length_b   1.000
_cell.length_c   1.000
_cell.angle_alpha   90.00
_cell.angle_beta   90.00
_cell.angle_gamma   90.00
#
_symmetry.space_group_name_H-M   'P 1'
#
loop_
_entity.id
_entity.type
_entity.pdbx_description
1 polymer ?
#
loop_
_entity_poly.entity_id
_entity_poly.type
_entity_poly.pdbx_seq_one_letter_code
_entity_poly.pdbx_strand_id
1 'polypeptide(L)'
;MSSSDSQGISSSDACASEESSTSSSSTGSSLSSFETRSGPNATVPGPRPVNQMPGQVSQERDEPVDDEPAPYDPDGESYEGWVNRLEAAGYFPLPTSYPSGIYPMFPKSPGGLEEKLKGVEAQNRELQDLIARQLDEMANLSAIAGRAKAETLQLKEENLKLAEDLELKEREFPGKAKQWVGENLEETARVITSTPEVTMEAFKFIYREPNGKEMVTQVGSYGFMSGQKRDREATHAILADRDPAFSADAYGLPPIPDEEPEPPFPLDRFEF
;
A
#
# COMPACT_ATOMS: atom_id res chain seq x y z
N MET A 1 23.17 76.46 -15.14
CA MET A 1 24.44 76.33 -15.87
C MET A 1 24.94 74.92 -15.63
N SER A 2 25.14 74.18 -16.74
CA SER A 2 26.05 73.03 -16.90
C SER A 2 25.85 71.81 -15.98
N SER A 3 26.03 70.56 -16.38
CA SER A 3 26.27 69.90 -17.66
C SER A 3 26.05 68.41 -17.38
N SER A 4 25.65 67.69 -18.42
CA SER A 4 25.70 66.24 -18.53
C SER A 4 27.10 65.68 -18.22
N ASP A 5 27.17 64.43 -17.78
CA ASP A 5 28.07 63.49 -18.46
C ASP A 5 27.50 62.07 -18.47
N SER A 6 27.58 61.52 -19.67
CA SER A 6 27.03 60.26 -20.13
C SER A 6 28.19 59.33 -20.41
N GLN A 7 28.10 58.07 -19.99
CA GLN A 7 28.75 56.91 -20.62
C GLN A 7 27.82 55.71 -20.30
N GLY A 8 27.18 55.01 -21.23
CA GLY A 8 27.43 54.85 -22.65
C GLY A 8 28.14 53.52 -22.91
N ILE A 9 27.35 52.46 -23.12
CA ILE A 9 27.50 51.31 -24.04
C ILE A 9 26.17 50.52 -23.91
N SER A 10 25.18 50.64 -24.78
CA SER A 10 25.08 50.30 -26.21
C SER A 10 25.45 48.86 -26.54
N SER A 11 24.43 48.04 -26.81
CA SER A 11 24.13 47.40 -28.12
C SER A 11 23.20 46.20 -27.89
N SER A 12 21.95 46.23 -28.40
CA SER A 12 21.53 45.71 -29.73
C SER A 12 21.32 44.19 -29.66
N ASP A 13 20.22 43.54 -30.06
CA ASP A 13 19.18 43.75 -31.07
C ASP A 13 17.90 43.01 -30.62
N ALA A 14 16.70 43.60 -30.71
CA ALA A 14 15.75 43.50 -31.83
C ALA A 14 15.39 42.06 -32.26
N CYS A 15 14.16 41.62 -31.96
CA CYS A 15 13.07 41.51 -32.95
C CYS A 15 11.87 40.73 -32.39
N ALA A 16 10.69 41.32 -32.61
CA ALA A 16 9.37 40.78 -32.36
C ALA A 16 8.85 39.97 -33.58
N SER A 17 7.58 39.55 -33.45
CA SER A 17 6.65 38.99 -34.44
C SER A 17 6.55 37.45 -34.43
N GLU A 18 5.47 36.87 -33.90
CA GLU A 18 4.06 36.87 -34.36
C GLU A 18 3.74 35.65 -35.24
N GLU A 19 2.65 34.98 -34.85
CA GLU A 19 1.67 34.24 -35.67
C GLU A 19 2.13 33.19 -36.70
N SER A 20 1.71 31.95 -36.52
CA SER A 20 0.51 31.42 -37.20
C SER A 20 0.47 29.90 -37.20
N SER A 21 -0.70 29.41 -36.80
CA SER A 21 -1.26 28.07 -36.87
C SER A 21 -1.08 27.38 -38.22
N THR A 22 -0.85 26.05 -38.22
CA THR A 22 -1.81 25.05 -38.78
C THR A 22 -1.25 23.62 -38.74
N SER A 23 -2.17 22.68 -38.44
CA SER A 23 -2.22 21.27 -38.86
C SER A 23 -1.50 20.17 -38.05
N SER A 24 -2.27 19.67 -37.08
CA SER A 24 -2.64 18.28 -36.76
C SER A 24 -1.98 17.09 -37.48
N SER A 25 -1.59 16.06 -36.71
CA SER A 25 -2.19 14.71 -36.79
C SER A 25 -1.82 13.83 -35.60
N SER A 26 -2.86 13.33 -34.90
CA SER A 26 -2.82 12.35 -33.82
C SER A 26 -2.80 10.91 -34.34
N THR A 27 -2.09 10.05 -33.61
CA THR A 27 -2.45 8.64 -33.36
C THR A 27 -2.06 8.38 -31.90
N GLY A 28 -2.85 7.87 -30.97
CA GLY A 28 -4.19 7.30 -30.97
C GLY A 28 -4.22 6.40 -29.75
N SER A 29 -4.99 6.74 -28.72
CA SER A 29 -5.32 5.81 -27.63
C SER A 29 -6.65 6.22 -27.04
N SER A 30 -7.69 5.63 -27.63
CA SER A 30 -9.07 5.68 -27.18
C SER A 30 -9.23 4.91 -25.87
N LEU A 31 -9.81 5.53 -24.85
CA LEU A 31 -10.46 4.83 -23.74
C LEU A 31 -11.98 4.94 -23.96
N SER A 32 -12.54 3.86 -24.52
CA SER A 32 -13.97 3.67 -24.72
C SER A 32 -14.56 3.03 -23.47
N SER A 33 -15.60 3.68 -22.94
CA SER A 33 -16.80 3.11 -22.32
C SER A 33 -16.66 1.80 -21.51
N PHE A 34 -16.86 1.94 -20.20
CA PHE A 34 -17.38 0.87 -19.36
C PHE A 34 -18.79 0.46 -19.83
N GLU A 35 -18.89 -0.69 -20.48
CA GLU A 35 -20.06 -1.55 -20.41
C GLU A 35 -19.65 -2.87 -19.77
N THR A 36 -20.38 -3.23 -18.74
CA THR A 36 -20.25 -4.42 -17.91
C THR A 36 -20.49 -5.68 -18.74
N ARG A 37 -19.42 -6.41 -19.04
CA ARG A 37 -19.48 -7.83 -19.41
C ARG A 37 -18.69 -8.64 -18.39
N SER A 38 -19.41 -9.47 -17.65
CA SER A 38 -18.86 -10.48 -16.75
C SER A 38 -17.88 -11.40 -17.51
N GLY A 39 -16.69 -11.57 -16.93
CA GLY A 39 -15.62 -12.50 -17.33
C GLY A 39 -14.79 -12.86 -16.07
N PRO A 40 -14.19 -14.06 -16.01
CA PRO A 40 -14.08 -14.82 -14.77
C PRO A 40 -12.93 -14.35 -13.85
N ASN A 41 -13.17 -14.52 -12.55
CA ASN A 41 -12.24 -14.28 -11.44
C ASN A 41 -10.80 -14.69 -11.75
N ALA A 42 -9.88 -13.73 -11.76
CA ALA A 42 -8.44 -13.99 -11.70
C ALA A 42 -8.00 -14.07 -10.23
N THR A 43 -8.08 -15.27 -9.66
CA THR A 43 -7.55 -15.57 -8.33
C THR A 43 -6.03 -15.63 -8.39
N VAL A 44 -5.37 -14.73 -7.66
CA VAL A 44 -3.93 -14.78 -7.36
C VAL A 44 -3.60 -16.13 -6.70
N PRO A 45 -2.64 -16.93 -7.21
CA PRO A 45 -2.34 -18.21 -6.61
C PRO A 45 -1.48 -18.02 -5.36
N GLY A 46 -1.96 -18.51 -4.22
CA GLY A 46 -1.18 -18.60 -2.98
C GLY A 46 0.02 -19.55 -3.10
N PRO A 47 0.99 -19.48 -2.17
CA PRO A 47 2.23 -20.23 -2.25
C PRO A 47 1.94 -21.74 -2.18
N ARG A 48 2.50 -22.50 -3.14
CA ARG A 48 2.36 -23.96 -3.22
C ARG A 48 3.35 -24.64 -2.27
N PRO A 49 2.94 -25.64 -1.47
CA PRO A 49 3.87 -26.45 -0.71
C PRO A 49 4.68 -27.34 -1.67
N VAL A 50 5.99 -27.25 -1.56
CA VAL A 50 6.98 -28.00 -2.35
C VAL A 50 7.05 -29.44 -1.85
N ASN A 51 6.19 -30.31 -2.39
CA ASN A 51 6.40 -31.75 -2.58
C ASN A 51 5.08 -32.40 -3.00
N GLN A 52 4.79 -32.46 -4.31
CA GLN A 52 3.79 -33.37 -4.84
C GLN A 52 4.30 -34.04 -6.11
N MET A 53 4.46 -35.36 -6.02
CA MET A 53 4.65 -36.28 -7.15
C MET A 53 3.31 -36.42 -7.90
N PRO A 54 3.22 -36.20 -9.22
CA PRO A 54 1.96 -36.26 -9.93
C PRO A 54 1.51 -37.69 -10.21
N GLY A 55 0.26 -37.97 -9.85
CA GLY A 55 -0.42 -39.23 -10.11
C GLY A 55 -0.35 -40.16 -8.92
N GLN A 56 -1.40 -40.13 -8.09
CA GLN A 56 -2.22 -41.28 -7.67
C GLN A 56 -3.57 -40.73 -7.18
N VAL A 57 -4.65 -41.23 -7.77
CA VAL A 57 -6.01 -41.04 -7.25
C VAL A 57 -6.15 -41.99 -6.06
N SER A 58 -6.26 -41.45 -4.86
CA SER A 58 -6.58 -42.23 -3.68
C SER A 58 -8.10 -42.41 -3.64
N GLN A 59 -8.53 -43.60 -4.04
CA GLN A 59 -9.85 -44.11 -3.72
C GLN A 59 -9.94 -44.26 -2.20
N GLU A 60 -10.83 -43.48 -1.58
CA GLU A 60 -11.19 -43.55 -0.17
C GLU A 60 -11.64 -44.97 0.16
N ARG A 61 -10.85 -45.67 0.97
CA ARG A 61 -11.17 -46.97 1.56
C ARG A 61 -11.33 -46.76 3.06
N ASP A 62 -12.57 -46.66 3.50
CA ASP A 62 -12.94 -46.69 4.92
C ASP A 62 -12.75 -48.12 5.46
N GLU A 63 -11.68 -48.35 6.23
CA GLU A 63 -11.56 -49.49 7.16
C GLU A 63 -10.48 -49.16 8.20
N PRO A 64 -10.79 -49.09 9.52
CA PRO A 64 -9.79 -48.73 10.52
C PRO A 64 -8.92 -49.96 10.83
N VAL A 65 -7.70 -49.98 10.29
CA VAL A 65 -6.66 -50.92 10.72
C VAL A 65 -5.85 -50.23 11.82
N ASP A 66 -6.33 -50.40 13.04
CA ASP A 66 -5.65 -49.99 14.26
C ASP A 66 -4.61 -51.07 14.61
N ASP A 67 -3.56 -51.16 13.78
CA ASP A 67 -2.38 -52.00 14.07
C ASP A 67 -1.15 -51.11 14.27
N GLU A 68 -1.28 -50.05 15.09
CA GLU A 68 -0.08 -49.47 15.71
C GLU A 68 0.37 -50.45 16.81
N PRO A 69 1.53 -51.11 16.68
CA PRO A 69 1.98 -52.07 17.67
C PRO A 69 2.11 -51.36 19.02
N ALA A 70 1.56 -51.98 20.07
CA ALA A 70 1.62 -51.45 21.42
C ALA A 70 3.05 -50.98 21.77
N PRO A 71 3.21 -49.86 22.50
CA PRO A 71 4.50 -49.36 22.92
C PRO A 71 5.35 -50.48 23.52
N TYR A 72 6.59 -50.60 23.05
CA TYR A 72 7.51 -51.66 23.45
C TYR A 72 7.65 -51.72 24.97
N ASP A 73 7.25 -52.85 25.56
CA ASP A 73 7.36 -53.16 26.98
C ASP A 73 8.61 -54.04 27.23
N PRO A 74 9.72 -53.46 27.73
CA PRO A 74 10.97 -54.19 27.95
C PRO A 74 10.93 -55.12 29.18
N ASP A 75 10.01 -54.92 30.12
CA ASP A 75 9.98 -55.68 31.38
C ASP A 75 9.14 -56.97 31.26
N GLY A 76 8.34 -57.10 30.19
CA GLY A 76 7.52 -58.27 29.88
C GLY A 76 8.11 -59.22 28.83
N GLU A 77 9.26 -58.88 28.22
CA GLU A 77 9.84 -59.69 27.15
C GLU A 77 10.68 -60.86 27.67
N SER A 78 10.43 -62.05 27.11
CA SER A 78 11.31 -63.20 27.29
C SER A 78 12.57 -63.02 26.44
N TYR A 79 13.72 -63.56 26.89
CA TYR A 79 14.98 -63.54 26.14
C TYR A 79 14.80 -64.03 24.68
N GLU A 80 14.09 -65.14 24.48
CA GLU A 80 13.76 -65.68 23.15
C GLU A 80 12.85 -64.75 22.34
N GLY A 81 11.95 -64.01 23.00
CA GLY A 81 11.13 -62.99 22.36
C GLY A 81 11.96 -61.81 21.87
N TRP A 82 12.96 -61.39 22.66
CA TRP A 82 13.92 -60.36 22.29
C TRP A 82 14.80 -60.79 21.10
N VAL A 83 15.32 -62.02 21.11
CA VAL A 83 16.14 -62.57 20.02
C VAL A 83 15.34 -62.68 18.72
N ASN A 84 14.12 -63.21 18.77
CA ASN A 84 13.25 -63.34 17.59
C ASN A 84 12.90 -61.97 16.98
N ARG A 85 12.73 -60.93 17.82
CA ARG A 85 12.48 -59.56 17.34
C ARG A 85 13.70 -58.98 16.64
N LEU A 86 14.91 -59.19 17.18
CA LEU A 86 16.14 -58.75 16.53
C LEU A 86 16.36 -59.45 15.19
N GLU A 87 16.12 -60.75 15.11
CA GLU A 87 16.20 -61.52 13.86
C GLU A 87 15.20 -61.00 12.81
N ALA A 88 13.94 -60.75 13.21
CA ALA A 88 12.92 -60.15 12.33
C ALA A 88 13.30 -58.73 11.86
N ALA A 89 13.99 -57.95 12.70
CA ALA A 89 14.51 -56.63 12.36
C ALA A 89 15.82 -56.67 11.56
N GLY A 90 16.31 -57.87 11.20
CA GLY A 90 17.56 -58.07 10.44
C GLY A 90 18.84 -57.86 11.26
N TYR A 91 18.72 -57.73 12.59
CA TYR A 91 19.85 -57.65 13.51
C TYR A 91 20.22 -59.07 13.98
N PHE A 92 21.30 -59.61 13.44
CA PHE A 92 21.90 -60.83 13.96
C PHE A 92 22.52 -60.57 15.34
N PRO A 93 22.35 -61.49 16.32
CA PRO A 93 23.06 -61.37 17.59
C PRO A 93 24.56 -61.36 17.34
N LEU A 94 25.27 -60.44 18.01
CA LEU A 94 26.73 -60.33 17.90
C LEU A 94 27.38 -61.71 18.08
N PRO A 95 28.40 -62.07 17.27
CA PRO A 95 29.11 -63.33 17.44
C PRO A 95 29.55 -63.48 18.89
N THR A 96 29.18 -64.57 19.55
CA THR A 96 29.55 -64.88 20.95
C THR A 96 31.04 -65.12 21.14
N SER A 97 31.83 -65.01 20.06
CA SER A 97 33.27 -65.05 20.04
C SER A 97 33.78 -63.72 19.47
N TYR A 98 34.27 -62.85 20.34
CA TYR A 98 35.13 -61.76 19.93
C TYR A 98 36.38 -62.35 19.27
N PRO A 99 36.74 -61.99 18.03
CA PRO A 99 38.02 -62.40 17.48
C PRO A 99 39.11 -61.84 18.39
N SER A 100 39.88 -62.70 19.06
CA SER A 100 40.97 -62.34 19.98
C SER A 100 42.16 -61.64 19.30
N GLY A 101 41.96 -61.01 18.14
CA GLY A 101 42.99 -60.52 17.24
C GLY A 101 43.13 -58.99 17.16
N ILE A 102 42.36 -58.21 17.92
CA ILE A 102 42.52 -56.74 17.91
C ILE A 102 43.27 -56.30 19.16
N TYR A 103 44.56 -56.65 19.23
CA TYR A 103 45.50 -55.94 20.09
C TYR A 103 46.04 -54.73 19.33
N PRO A 104 45.98 -53.50 19.87
CA PRO A 104 46.69 -52.38 19.27
C PRO A 104 48.18 -52.75 19.21
N MET A 105 48.79 -52.67 18.03
CA MET A 105 50.24 -52.86 17.89
C MET A 105 50.97 -51.72 18.61
N PHE A 106 51.34 -51.96 19.87
CA PHE A 106 52.25 -51.10 20.61
C PHE A 106 53.67 -51.25 20.03
N PRO A 107 54.35 -50.16 19.67
CA PRO A 107 55.73 -50.20 19.19
C PRO A 107 56.64 -50.81 20.27
N LYS A 108 57.45 -51.80 19.90
CA LYS A 108 58.35 -52.53 20.81
C LYS A 108 59.71 -51.82 21.02
N SER A 109 59.89 -50.60 20.51
CA SER A 109 61.17 -49.86 20.60
C SER A 109 60.94 -48.38 21.00
N PRO A 110 61.75 -47.82 21.92
CA PRO A 110 61.61 -46.45 22.40
C PRO A 110 61.66 -45.38 21.29
N GLY A 111 62.45 -45.59 20.22
CA GLY A 111 62.51 -44.62 19.10
C GLY A 111 61.21 -44.54 18.29
N GLY A 112 60.46 -45.63 18.17
CA GLY A 112 59.16 -45.64 17.47
C GLY A 112 58.02 -45.04 18.31
N LEU A 113 58.17 -44.97 19.63
CA LEU A 113 57.24 -44.28 20.53
C LEU A 113 57.46 -42.76 20.47
N GLU A 114 58.71 -42.32 20.38
CA GLU A 114 59.07 -40.90 20.28
C GLU A 114 58.61 -40.25 18.97
N GLU A 115 58.75 -40.96 17.85
CA GLU A 115 58.23 -40.49 16.55
C GLU A 115 56.70 -40.40 16.53
N LYS A 116 56.00 -41.39 17.10
CA LYS A 116 54.54 -41.35 17.25
C LYS A 116 54.09 -40.23 18.17
N LEU A 117 54.80 -39.98 19.27
CA LEU A 117 54.53 -38.87 20.18
C LEU A 117 54.66 -37.53 19.44
N LYS A 118 55.75 -37.32 18.69
CA LYS A 118 55.95 -36.12 17.90
C LYS A 118 54.87 -35.91 16.83
N GLY A 119 54.40 -36.99 16.19
CA GLY A 119 53.29 -36.95 15.25
C GLY A 119 51.96 -36.54 15.91
N VAL A 120 51.65 -37.11 17.07
CA VAL A 120 50.46 -36.74 17.86
C VAL A 120 50.54 -35.29 18.35
N GLU A 121 51.71 -34.83 18.79
CA GLU A 121 51.93 -33.44 19.19
C GLU A 121 51.72 -32.46 18.03
N ALA A 122 52.18 -32.81 16.82
CA ALA A 122 51.97 -31.99 15.62
C ALA A 122 50.48 -31.93 15.24
N GLN A 123 49.78 -33.07 15.25
CA GLN A 123 48.33 -33.12 14.99
C GLN A 123 47.55 -32.32 16.04
N ASN A 124 47.96 -32.35 17.31
CA ASN A 124 47.33 -31.58 18.37
C ASN A 124 47.49 -30.07 18.14
N ARG A 125 48.69 -29.61 17.73
CA ARG A 125 48.90 -28.20 17.33
C ARG A 125 48.02 -27.80 16.14
N GLU A 126 47.92 -28.63 15.11
CA GLU A 126 47.06 -28.35 13.95
C GLU A 126 45.57 -28.26 14.34
N LEU A 127 45.11 -29.14 15.24
CA LEU A 127 43.75 -29.08 15.79
C LEU A 127 43.51 -27.80 16.57
N GLN A 128 44.49 -27.35 17.39
CA GLN A 128 44.40 -26.09 18.11
C GLN A 128 44.31 -24.89 17.15
N ASP A 129 45.11 -24.87 16.08
CA ASP A 129 45.07 -23.81 15.06
C ASP A 129 43.74 -23.81 14.28
N LEU A 130 43.17 -24.99 14.01
CA LEU A 130 41.84 -25.10 13.40
C LEU A 130 40.74 -24.55 14.31
N ILE A 131 40.77 -24.88 15.60
CA ILE A 131 39.80 -24.38 16.59
C ILE A 131 39.92 -22.86 16.71
N ALA A 132 41.14 -22.32 16.77
CA ALA A 132 41.37 -20.88 16.82
C ALA A 132 40.77 -20.16 15.60
N ARG A 133 40.97 -20.69 14.39
CA ARG A 133 40.35 -20.14 13.16
C ARG A 133 38.82 -20.24 13.16
N GLN A 134 38.26 -21.35 13.65
CA GLN A 134 36.81 -21.50 13.75
C GLN A 134 36.19 -20.50 14.73
N LEU A 135 36.86 -20.23 15.86
CA LEU A 135 36.40 -19.22 16.82
C LEU A 135 36.43 -17.82 16.23
N ASP A 136 37.47 -17.47 15.47
CA ASP A 136 37.57 -16.18 14.78
C ASP A 136 36.48 -16.01 13.72
N GLU A 137 36.23 -17.04 12.90
CA GLU A 137 35.16 -17.01 11.90
C GLU A 137 33.77 -16.87 12.57
N MET A 138 33.52 -17.59 13.67
CA MET A 138 32.29 -17.44 14.45
C MET A 138 32.13 -16.02 15.02
N ALA A 139 33.22 -15.40 15.48
CA ALA A 139 33.20 -14.02 15.94
C ALA A 139 32.90 -13.04 14.80
N ASN A 140 33.49 -13.24 13.62
CA ASN A 140 33.23 -12.43 12.42
C ASN A 140 31.76 -12.55 11.96
N LEU A 141 31.22 -13.77 11.88
CA LEU A 141 29.82 -14.02 11.54
C LEU A 141 28.87 -13.37 12.55
N SER A 142 29.18 -13.47 13.84
CA SER A 142 28.41 -12.79 14.89
C SER A 142 28.43 -11.27 14.72
N ALA A 143 29.57 -10.68 14.34
CA ALA A 143 29.68 -9.25 14.09
C ALA A 143 28.88 -8.82 12.85
N ILE A 144 28.90 -9.60 11.77
CA ILE A 144 28.09 -9.36 10.56
C ILE A 144 26.60 -9.45 10.89
N ALA A 145 26.17 -10.49 11.60
CA ALA A 145 24.78 -10.66 12.02
C ALA A 145 24.32 -9.50 12.92
N GLY A 146 25.18 -9.02 13.81
CA GLY A 146 24.95 -7.84 14.63
C GLY A 146 24.72 -6.57 13.79
N ARG A 147 25.59 -6.33 12.80
CA ARG A 147 25.45 -5.18 11.87
C ARG A 147 24.18 -5.27 11.03
N ALA A 148 23.89 -6.42 10.42
CA ALA A 148 22.68 -6.64 9.63
C ALA A 148 21.41 -6.42 10.45
N LYS A 149 21.40 -6.85 11.73
CA LYS A 149 20.29 -6.59 12.64
C LYS A 149 20.12 -5.10 12.93
N ALA A 150 21.22 -4.37 13.16
CA ALA A 150 21.18 -2.93 13.38
C ALA A 150 20.65 -2.17 12.15
N GLU A 151 21.14 -2.50 10.95
CA GLU A 151 20.65 -1.92 9.68
C GLU A 151 19.17 -2.23 9.47
N THR A 152 18.73 -3.45 9.76
CA THR A 152 17.31 -3.83 9.67
C THR A 152 16.44 -3.00 10.62
N LEU A 153 16.92 -2.70 11.83
CA LEU A 153 16.21 -1.86 12.78
C LEU A 153 16.14 -0.41 12.29
N GLN A 154 17.26 0.13 11.80
CA GLN A 154 17.30 1.48 11.24
C GLN A 154 16.35 1.63 10.04
N LEU A 155 16.37 0.69 9.09
CA LEU A 155 15.47 0.72 7.93
C LEU A 155 13.99 0.62 8.34
N LYS A 156 13.66 -0.13 9.40
CA LYS A 156 12.29 -0.18 9.93
C LYS A 156 11.86 1.15 10.52
N GLU A 157 12.74 1.82 11.25
CA GLU A 157 12.48 3.16 11.79
C GLU A 157 12.30 4.20 10.67
N GLU A 158 13.17 4.20 9.68
CA GLU A 158 13.06 5.10 8.53
C GLU A 158 11.77 4.85 7.72
N ASN A 159 11.41 3.59 7.48
CA ASN A 159 10.16 3.22 6.82
C ASN A 159 8.93 3.67 7.63
N LEU A 160 8.97 3.54 8.96
CA LEU A 160 7.89 4.01 9.82
C LEU A 160 7.72 5.53 9.68
N LYS A 161 8.83 6.28 9.74
CA LYS A 161 8.82 7.73 9.59
C LYS A 161 8.29 8.16 8.22
N LEU A 162 8.65 7.45 7.15
CA LEU A 162 8.14 7.72 5.80
C LEU A 162 6.63 7.44 5.70
N ALA A 163 6.14 6.39 6.36
CA ALA A 163 4.72 6.09 6.41
C ALA A 163 3.94 7.19 7.15
N GLU A 164 4.44 7.64 8.30
CA GLU A 164 3.83 8.74 9.07
C GLU A 164 3.83 10.07 8.29
N ASP A 165 4.93 10.41 7.60
CA ASP A 165 5.00 11.61 6.75
C ASP A 165 4.02 11.55 5.56
N LEU A 166 3.86 10.37 4.95
CA LEU A 166 2.90 10.17 3.87
C LEU A 166 1.46 10.35 4.37
N GLU A 167 1.12 9.71 5.50
CA GLU A 167 -0.21 9.83 6.11
C GLU A 167 -0.52 11.30 6.48
N LEU A 168 0.47 12.00 7.04
CA LEU A 168 0.33 13.42 7.36
C LEU A 168 0.09 14.26 6.10
N LYS A 169 0.84 14.02 5.02
CA LYS A 169 0.64 14.71 3.74
C LYS A 169 -0.72 14.42 3.13
N GLU A 170 -1.18 13.17 3.16
CA GLU A 170 -2.51 12.79 2.66
C GLU A 170 -3.62 13.48 3.47
N ARG A 171 -3.47 13.58 4.78
CA ARG A 171 -4.43 14.28 5.66
C ARG A 171 -4.44 15.79 5.42
N GLU A 172 -3.28 16.40 5.15
CA GLU A 172 -3.17 17.84 4.94
C GLU A 172 -3.51 18.28 3.51
N PHE A 173 -3.36 17.40 2.52
CA PHE A 173 -3.51 17.73 1.11
C PHE A 173 -4.89 18.32 0.77
N PRO A 174 -6.03 17.76 1.22
CA PRO A 174 -7.35 18.35 0.95
C PRO A 174 -7.49 19.77 1.52
N GLY A 175 -6.93 20.03 2.70
CA GLY A 175 -6.94 21.35 3.33
C GLY A 175 -6.12 22.36 2.52
N LYS A 176 -4.91 21.96 2.11
CA LYS A 176 -4.03 22.79 1.25
C LYS A 176 -4.66 23.06 -0.11
N ALA A 177 -5.26 22.05 -0.74
CA ALA A 177 -5.97 22.20 -2.01
C ALA A 177 -7.16 23.15 -1.89
N LYS A 178 -7.97 23.02 -0.82
CA LYS A 178 -9.09 23.93 -0.55
C LYS A 178 -8.63 25.36 -0.34
N GLN A 179 -7.56 25.56 0.44
CA GLN A 179 -6.99 26.89 0.66
C GLN A 179 -6.50 27.50 -0.64
N TRP A 180 -5.74 26.74 -1.44
CA TRP A 180 -5.22 27.20 -2.72
C TRP A 180 -6.35 27.59 -3.69
N VAL A 181 -7.41 26.78 -3.80
CA VAL A 181 -8.60 27.13 -4.61
C VAL A 181 -9.28 28.40 -4.09
N GLY A 182 -9.37 28.57 -2.78
CA GLY A 182 -9.93 29.79 -2.18
C GLY A 182 -9.13 31.05 -2.49
N GLU A 183 -7.80 30.95 -2.53
CA GLU A 183 -6.89 32.03 -2.91
C GLU A 183 -6.89 32.31 -4.42
N ASN A 184 -7.29 31.34 -5.24
CA ASN A 184 -7.29 31.39 -6.72
C ASN A 184 -8.70 31.21 -7.30
N LEU A 185 -9.72 31.78 -6.63
CA LEU A 185 -11.13 31.50 -6.94
C LEU A 185 -11.51 31.92 -8.36
N GLU A 186 -11.11 33.11 -8.81
CA GLU A 186 -11.42 33.63 -10.14
C GLU A 186 -10.80 32.79 -11.26
N GLU A 187 -9.50 32.46 -11.14
CA GLU A 187 -8.81 31.65 -12.13
C GLU A 187 -9.35 30.21 -12.13
N THR A 188 -9.66 29.65 -10.96
CA THR A 188 -10.30 28.34 -10.85
C THR A 188 -11.67 28.36 -11.52
N ALA A 189 -12.50 29.37 -11.24
CA ALA A 189 -13.80 29.54 -11.86
C ALA A 189 -13.67 29.64 -13.39
N ARG A 190 -12.75 30.46 -13.87
CA ARG A 190 -12.46 30.62 -15.30
C ARG A 190 -12.04 29.32 -15.97
N VAL A 191 -11.20 28.52 -15.32
CA VAL A 191 -10.76 27.22 -15.83
C VAL A 191 -11.93 26.24 -15.89
N ILE A 192 -12.72 26.10 -14.83
CA ILE A 192 -13.85 25.17 -14.82
C ILE A 192 -14.96 25.59 -15.78
N THR A 193 -15.13 26.89 -16.05
CA THR A 193 -16.11 27.41 -17.02
C THR A 193 -15.53 27.67 -18.41
N SER A 194 -14.29 27.22 -18.69
CA SER A 194 -13.58 27.57 -19.92
C SER A 194 -14.21 26.96 -21.17
N THR A 195 -14.68 25.71 -21.10
CA THR A 195 -15.42 25.04 -22.17
C THR A 195 -16.66 24.34 -21.64
N PRO A 196 -17.70 24.13 -22.47
CA PRO A 196 -18.90 23.40 -22.08
C PRO A 196 -18.60 22.00 -21.53
N GLU A 197 -17.61 21.29 -22.09
CA GLU A 197 -17.23 19.95 -21.68
C GLU A 197 -16.59 19.96 -20.29
N VAL A 198 -15.64 20.86 -20.04
CA VAL A 198 -14.98 21.00 -18.73
C VAL A 198 -15.99 21.41 -17.66
N THR A 199 -16.87 22.35 -18.00
CA THR A 199 -17.96 22.79 -17.12
C THR A 199 -18.86 21.62 -16.75
N MET A 200 -19.27 20.83 -17.75
CA MET A 200 -20.15 19.69 -17.55
C MET A 200 -19.50 18.63 -16.67
N GLU A 201 -18.23 18.30 -16.88
CA GLU A 201 -17.51 17.35 -16.02
C GLU A 201 -17.34 17.87 -14.59
N ALA A 202 -17.03 19.16 -14.41
CA ALA A 202 -16.96 19.78 -13.09
C ALA A 202 -18.30 19.70 -12.35
N PHE A 203 -19.42 20.05 -13.00
CA PHE A 203 -20.73 19.94 -12.39
C PHE A 203 -21.14 18.48 -12.15
N LYS A 204 -20.89 17.55 -13.08
CA LYS A 204 -21.13 16.11 -12.85
C LYS A 204 -20.39 15.61 -11.61
N PHE A 205 -19.16 16.07 -11.40
CA PHE A 205 -18.39 15.75 -10.21
C PHE A 205 -19.06 16.31 -8.94
N ILE A 206 -19.43 17.59 -8.93
CA ILE A 206 -20.15 18.23 -7.82
C ILE A 206 -21.45 17.48 -7.50
N TYR A 207 -22.19 17.04 -8.52
CA TYR A 207 -23.41 16.24 -8.36
C TYR A 207 -23.18 14.80 -7.92
N ARG A 208 -21.96 14.27 -7.91
CA ARG A 208 -21.67 12.94 -7.34
C ARG A 208 -21.35 13.04 -5.86
N GLU A 209 -20.58 14.06 -5.49
CA GLU A 209 -20.13 14.29 -4.12
C GLU A 209 -21.30 14.67 -3.19
N PRO A 210 -21.43 14.05 -1.99
CA PRO A 210 -22.53 14.34 -1.06
C PRO A 210 -22.65 15.83 -0.71
N ASN A 211 -21.53 16.46 -0.35
CA ASN A 211 -21.50 17.88 0.01
C ASN A 211 -21.80 18.79 -1.20
N GLY A 212 -21.39 18.37 -2.40
CA GLY A 212 -21.67 19.09 -3.63
C GLY A 212 -23.16 19.05 -4.00
N LYS A 213 -23.80 17.88 -3.86
CA LYS A 213 -25.26 17.75 -4.01
C LYS A 213 -26.03 18.63 -3.03
N GLU A 214 -25.62 18.64 -1.77
CA GLU A 214 -26.26 19.46 -0.74
C GLU A 214 -26.16 20.95 -1.10
N MET A 215 -24.95 21.43 -1.45
CA MET A 215 -24.73 22.80 -1.89
C MET A 215 -25.63 23.18 -3.07
N VAL A 216 -25.65 22.36 -4.13
CA VAL A 216 -26.49 22.64 -5.31
C VAL A 216 -27.98 22.67 -4.96
N THR A 217 -28.43 21.78 -4.08
CA THR A 217 -29.82 21.74 -3.61
C THR A 217 -30.18 22.99 -2.82
N GLN A 218 -29.30 23.47 -1.93
CA GLN A 218 -29.52 24.70 -1.17
C GLN A 218 -29.63 25.92 -2.10
N VAL A 219 -28.75 26.03 -3.11
CA VAL A 219 -28.81 27.10 -4.11
C VAL A 219 -30.11 27.07 -4.91
N GLY A 220 -30.49 25.88 -5.39
CA GLY A 220 -31.73 25.71 -6.14
C GLY A 220 -32.95 26.08 -5.31
N SER A 221 -32.98 25.66 -4.04
CA SER A 221 -34.07 25.97 -3.11
C SER A 221 -34.16 27.47 -2.82
N TYR A 222 -33.01 28.14 -2.57
CA TYR A 222 -32.95 29.58 -2.40
C TYR A 222 -33.46 30.34 -3.64
N GLY A 223 -33.00 29.98 -4.83
CA GLY A 223 -33.43 30.59 -6.09
C GLY A 223 -34.94 30.43 -6.31
N PHE A 224 -35.49 29.26 -5.99
CA PHE A 224 -36.92 29.00 -6.07
C PHE A 224 -37.72 29.84 -5.06
N MET A 225 -37.32 29.86 -3.78
CA MET A 225 -38.04 30.60 -2.73
C MET A 225 -38.00 32.11 -2.96
N SER A 226 -36.83 32.66 -3.31
CA SER A 226 -36.67 34.08 -3.62
C SER A 226 -37.46 34.48 -4.88
N GLY A 227 -37.51 33.62 -5.90
CA GLY A 227 -38.38 33.78 -7.07
C GLY A 227 -39.86 33.85 -6.70
N GLN A 228 -40.35 32.86 -5.96
CA GLN A 228 -41.73 32.80 -5.48
C GLN A 228 -42.14 34.02 -4.66
N LYS A 229 -41.26 34.50 -3.77
CA LYS A 229 -41.52 35.70 -2.96
C LYS A 229 -41.68 36.93 -3.85
N ARG A 230 -40.72 37.17 -4.76
CA ARG A 230 -40.74 38.32 -5.68
C ARG A 230 -41.99 38.34 -6.56
N ASP A 231 -42.40 37.17 -7.07
CA ASP A 231 -43.61 37.06 -7.90
C ASP A 231 -44.88 37.38 -7.10
N ARG A 232 -44.94 36.95 -5.83
CA ARG A 232 -46.04 37.30 -4.92
C ARG A 232 -46.04 38.79 -4.59
N GLU A 233 -44.90 39.36 -4.25
CA GLU A 233 -44.77 40.80 -3.98
C GLU A 233 -45.21 41.64 -5.18
N ALA A 234 -44.78 41.29 -6.39
CA ALA A 234 -45.21 41.96 -7.61
C ALA A 234 -46.73 41.85 -7.82
N THR A 235 -47.31 40.68 -7.58
CA THR A 235 -48.76 40.45 -7.72
C THR A 235 -49.55 41.25 -6.68
N HIS A 236 -49.12 41.23 -5.42
CA HIS A 236 -49.75 41.99 -4.34
C HIS A 236 -49.64 43.49 -4.58
N ALA A 237 -48.49 43.99 -5.05
CA ALA A 237 -48.30 45.41 -5.37
C ALA A 237 -49.24 45.87 -6.49
N ILE A 238 -49.39 45.08 -7.56
CA ILE A 238 -50.31 45.39 -8.68
C ILE A 238 -51.77 45.40 -8.21
N LEU A 239 -52.15 44.49 -7.31
CA LEU A 239 -53.53 44.41 -6.80
C LEU A 239 -53.84 45.53 -5.81
N ALA A 240 -52.90 45.88 -4.93
CA ALA A 240 -53.04 47.00 -4.02
C ALA A 240 -53.19 48.35 -4.75
N ASP A 241 -52.53 48.52 -5.90
CA ASP A 241 -52.68 49.72 -6.74
C ASP A 241 -54.06 49.80 -7.43
N ARG A 242 -54.64 48.64 -7.75
CA ARG A 242 -55.93 48.55 -8.48
C ARG A 242 -57.16 48.57 -7.57
N ASP A 243 -57.06 47.97 -6.39
CA ASP A 243 -58.14 47.89 -5.40
C ASP A 243 -57.67 48.38 -4.03
N PRO A 244 -58.09 49.58 -3.59
CA PRO A 244 -57.75 50.12 -2.27
C PRO A 244 -58.27 49.28 -1.09
N ALA A 245 -59.26 48.41 -1.30
CA ALA A 245 -59.77 47.48 -0.30
C ALA A 245 -59.13 46.08 -0.38
N PHE A 246 -58.07 45.93 -1.20
CA PHE A 246 -57.36 44.67 -1.40
C PHE A 246 -56.86 44.10 -0.08
N SER A 247 -57.09 42.79 0.10
CA SER A 247 -56.37 41.97 1.07
C SER A 247 -56.09 40.60 0.46
N ALA A 248 -54.93 40.03 0.78
CA ALA A 248 -54.53 38.73 0.27
C ALA A 248 -55.55 37.63 0.58
N ASP A 249 -56.05 37.61 1.82
CA ASP A 249 -57.02 36.63 2.31
C ASP A 249 -58.36 36.71 1.56
N ALA A 250 -58.87 37.91 1.28
CA ALA A 250 -60.12 38.09 0.54
C ALA A 250 -60.04 37.58 -0.90
N TYR A 251 -58.85 37.65 -1.51
CA TYR A 251 -58.56 37.13 -2.84
C TYR A 251 -58.10 35.66 -2.84
N GLY A 252 -58.00 35.03 -1.66
CA GLY A 252 -57.48 33.67 -1.51
C GLY A 252 -56.02 33.53 -1.95
N LEU A 253 -55.25 34.61 -1.93
CA LEU A 253 -53.83 34.59 -2.31
C LEU A 253 -52.97 34.08 -1.17
N PRO A 254 -51.91 33.31 -1.46
CA PRO A 254 -50.96 32.92 -0.44
C PRO A 254 -50.30 34.18 0.16
N PRO A 255 -50.06 34.19 1.49
CA PRO A 255 -49.36 35.28 2.13
C PRO A 255 -47.92 35.38 1.59
N ILE A 256 -47.41 36.61 1.61
CA ILE A 256 -45.98 36.86 1.34
C ILE A 256 -45.22 36.47 2.61
N PRO A 257 -44.19 35.62 2.52
CA PRO A 257 -43.33 35.35 3.66
C PRO A 257 -42.69 36.65 4.19
N ASP A 258 -42.79 36.88 5.50
CA ASP A 258 -42.24 38.09 6.13
C ASP A 258 -40.70 38.13 6.02
N GLU A 259 -40.04 36.99 6.23
CA GLU A 259 -38.58 36.87 6.15
C GLU A 259 -38.09 36.84 4.70
N GLU A 260 -36.97 37.51 4.43
CA GLU A 260 -36.25 37.35 3.17
C GLU A 260 -35.47 36.04 3.20
N PRO A 261 -35.57 35.18 2.16
CA PRO A 261 -34.75 33.98 2.10
C PRO A 261 -33.28 34.38 2.24
N GLU A 262 -32.55 33.76 3.17
CA GLU A 262 -31.12 34.03 3.31
C GLU A 262 -30.34 33.30 2.19
N PRO A 263 -29.39 33.98 1.53
CA PRO A 263 -28.58 33.34 0.52
C PRO A 263 -27.64 32.31 1.18
N PRO A 264 -27.45 31.13 0.57
CA PRO A 264 -26.58 30.09 1.12
C PRO A 264 -25.09 30.48 1.12
N PHE A 265 -24.71 31.55 0.41
CA PHE A 265 -23.35 32.10 0.40
C PHE A 265 -23.36 33.64 0.39
N PRO A 266 -22.30 34.29 0.89
CA PRO A 266 -22.18 35.74 0.85
C PRO A 266 -22.09 36.25 -0.59
N LEU A 267 -22.94 37.22 -0.95
CA LEU A 267 -22.98 37.80 -2.30
C LEU A 267 -22.04 39.01 -2.47
N ASP A 268 -21.51 39.56 -1.38
CA ASP A 268 -20.67 40.78 -1.35
C ASP A 268 -19.32 40.64 -2.08
N ARG A 269 -18.99 39.45 -2.59
CA ARG A 269 -17.70 39.12 -3.23
C ARG A 269 -17.76 38.96 -4.75
N PHE A 270 -18.92 39.16 -5.37
CA PHE A 270 -19.08 39.07 -6.83
C PHE A 270 -19.41 40.44 -7.40
N GLU A 271 -18.40 41.32 -7.49
CA GLU A 271 -18.45 42.45 -8.41
C GLU A 271 -18.15 41.91 -9.82
N PHE A 272 -19.15 41.94 -10.70
CA PHE A 272 -19.01 41.59 -12.12
C PHE A 272 -18.52 42.80 -12.93
#